data_AF-A0A7C5PNK4-F1
#
_entry.id   AF-A0A7C5PNK4-F1
#
_cell.length_a   1.000
_cell.length_b   1.000
_cell.length_c   1.000
_cell.angle_alpha   90.00
_cell.angle_beta   90.00
_cell.angle_gamma   90.00
#
_symmetry.space_group_name_H-M   'P 1'
#
loop_
_entity.id
_entity.type
_entity.pdbx_description
1 polymer ?
#
loop_
_entity_poly.entity_id
_entity_poly.type
_entity_poly.pdbx_seq_one_letter_code
_entity_poly.pdbx_strand_id
1 'polypeptide(L)'
;MEMEKAVSIHQAVKDGCTGCHSAHESDDPALLKGPGIADCMACHKDFLGKMEKKKYFHRALTENHRCANCHSPHFSREHFLLKEKPSLLCMDCHSKEISVPPKGKGGKTRTIPSILEQIEGKKYLHGPVKVGNCAACHNGHGSDYVNLLRFPFPGTFYAKWNKKAYLACFECHESRLVSEKRTTSSTGFRNGDLNLHYLHTMRKKGRTCRACHAEHASSQPKLIREKVPFGSWKFDNIFKKTPTGGSCATGCHRPKAYDRKNPVKY
;
A
#
# COMPACT_ATOMS: atom_id res chain seq x y z
N MET A 1 8.99 -20.17 -29.68
CA MET A 1 8.91 -20.85 -28.35
C MET A 1 9.03 -19.77 -27.27
N GLU A 2 8.27 -19.79 -26.17
CA GLU A 2 7.92 -18.60 -25.34
C GLU A 2 9.05 -17.63 -24.90
N MET A 3 10.31 -18.06 -24.93
CA MET A 3 11.49 -17.24 -24.64
C MET A 3 11.72 -16.08 -25.62
N GLU A 4 11.33 -16.22 -26.89
CA GLU A 4 11.53 -15.19 -27.93
C GLU A 4 10.72 -13.90 -27.67
N LYS A 5 9.69 -13.99 -26.83
CA LYS A 5 8.85 -12.86 -26.39
C LYS A 5 9.16 -12.43 -24.95
N ALA A 6 10.21 -12.97 -24.33
CA ALA A 6 10.56 -12.64 -22.96
C ALA A 6 11.12 -11.22 -22.87
N VAL A 7 10.58 -10.43 -21.94
CA VAL A 7 11.10 -9.10 -21.58
C VAL A 7 12.22 -9.22 -20.54
N SER A 8 12.16 -10.25 -19.69
CA SER A 8 13.13 -10.52 -18.64
C SER A 8 13.55 -11.98 -18.68
N ILE A 9 14.85 -12.24 -18.75
CA ILE A 9 15.43 -13.59 -18.67
C ILE A 9 16.32 -13.65 -17.43
N HIS A 10 16.14 -14.67 -16.60
CA HIS A 10 16.94 -14.86 -15.40
C HIS A 10 18.38 -15.20 -15.79
N GLN A 11 19.35 -14.50 -15.21
CA GLN A 11 20.76 -14.67 -15.59
C GLN A 11 21.23 -16.12 -15.42
N ALA A 12 20.75 -16.83 -14.39
CA ALA A 12 21.11 -18.23 -14.18
C ALA A 12 20.72 -19.15 -15.36
N VAL A 13 19.68 -18.81 -16.12
CA VAL A 13 19.33 -19.58 -17.34
C VAL A 13 20.39 -19.39 -18.43
N LYS A 14 20.93 -18.18 -18.56
CA LYS A 14 21.99 -17.88 -19.53
C LYS A 14 23.31 -18.54 -19.13
N ASP A 15 23.54 -18.70 -17.84
CA ASP A 15 24.74 -19.34 -17.28
C ASP A 15 24.66 -20.88 -17.33
N GLY A 16 23.50 -21.43 -17.67
CA GLY A 16 23.28 -22.86 -17.89
C GLY A 16 22.23 -23.49 -16.96
N CYS A 17 21.47 -24.45 -17.48
CA CYS A 17 20.35 -25.09 -16.76
C CYS A 17 20.82 -25.84 -15.49
N THR A 18 22.04 -26.37 -15.52
CA THR A 18 22.61 -27.17 -14.43
C THR A 18 23.01 -26.33 -13.22
N GLY A 19 22.86 -25.01 -13.25
CA GLY A 19 22.99 -24.17 -12.06
C GLY A 19 21.93 -24.51 -11.00
N CYS A 20 20.71 -24.81 -11.43
CA CYS A 20 19.58 -25.15 -10.56
C CYS A 20 19.09 -26.58 -10.75
N HIS A 21 19.28 -27.19 -11.93
CA HIS A 21 18.79 -28.55 -12.21
C HIS A 21 19.90 -29.61 -12.18
N SER A 22 19.54 -30.82 -11.76
CA SER A 22 20.32 -32.04 -11.98
C SER A 22 20.01 -32.62 -13.35
N ALA A 23 21.04 -32.95 -14.13
CA ALA A 23 20.86 -33.44 -15.50
C ALA A 23 20.41 -34.90 -15.58
N HIS A 24 20.54 -35.66 -14.49
CA HIS A 24 20.26 -37.10 -14.46
C HIS A 24 19.09 -37.42 -13.53
N GLU A 25 19.21 -37.07 -12.24
CA GLU A 25 18.23 -37.43 -11.22
C GLU A 25 18.24 -36.43 -10.07
N SER A 26 17.06 -36.19 -9.48
CA SER A 26 16.91 -35.48 -8.22
C SER A 26 15.70 -35.98 -7.44
N ASP A 27 15.78 -35.88 -6.12
CA ASP A 27 14.68 -36.10 -5.18
C ASP A 27 13.62 -34.97 -5.24
N ASP A 28 13.97 -33.80 -5.79
CA ASP A 28 13.08 -32.64 -5.89
C ASP A 28 12.36 -32.54 -7.26
N PRO A 29 11.10 -32.05 -7.31
CA PRO A 29 10.34 -31.90 -8.55
C PRO A 29 11.08 -31.07 -9.61
N ALA A 30 10.82 -31.39 -10.88
CA ALA A 30 11.45 -30.76 -12.04
C ALA A 30 12.99 -30.86 -12.05
N LEU A 31 13.55 -31.91 -11.42
CA LEU A 31 14.99 -32.16 -11.34
C LEU A 31 15.77 -31.04 -10.66
N LEU A 32 15.19 -30.31 -9.71
CA LEU A 32 15.88 -29.25 -8.97
C LEU A 32 16.96 -29.83 -8.05
N LYS A 33 18.07 -29.12 -7.81
CA LYS A 33 19.16 -29.62 -6.96
C LYS A 33 18.85 -29.58 -5.46
N GLY A 34 17.79 -28.87 -5.08
CA GLY A 34 17.27 -28.89 -3.72
C GLY A 34 15.85 -28.33 -3.66
N PRO A 35 15.30 -28.21 -2.43
CA PRO A 35 13.95 -27.69 -2.24
C PRO A 35 13.91 -26.26 -2.76
N GLY A 36 13.08 -25.96 -3.77
CA GLY A 36 13.29 -24.84 -4.70
C GLY A 36 13.69 -23.44 -4.15
N ILE A 37 13.45 -23.12 -2.86
CA ILE A 37 14.05 -21.92 -2.25
C ILE A 37 15.57 -22.01 -2.10
N ALA A 38 16.11 -23.20 -1.81
CA ALA A 38 17.52 -23.43 -1.52
C ALA A 38 18.34 -23.12 -2.76
N ASP A 39 17.87 -23.55 -3.93
CA ASP A 39 18.46 -23.23 -5.23
C ASP A 39 18.46 -21.73 -5.50
N CYS A 40 17.37 -21.03 -5.17
CA CYS A 40 17.33 -19.56 -5.27
C CYS A 40 18.38 -18.91 -4.35
N MET A 41 18.48 -19.38 -3.11
CA MET A 41 19.35 -18.80 -2.08
C MET A 41 20.83 -19.14 -2.27
N ALA A 42 21.17 -20.14 -3.10
CA ALA A 42 22.56 -20.41 -3.48
C ALA A 42 23.24 -19.18 -4.10
N CYS A 43 22.48 -18.39 -4.89
CA CYS A 43 22.93 -17.12 -5.46
C CYS A 43 22.36 -15.90 -4.72
N HIS A 44 21.08 -15.90 -4.35
CA HIS A 44 20.42 -14.78 -3.65
C HIS A 44 20.66 -14.81 -2.13
N LYS A 45 21.93 -14.92 -1.75
CA LYS A 45 22.38 -15.13 -0.36
C LYS A 45 21.85 -14.03 0.57
N ASP A 46 21.40 -14.45 1.76
CA ASP A 46 20.91 -13.59 2.84
C ASP A 46 19.71 -12.69 2.47
N PHE A 47 19.04 -12.92 1.32
CA PHE A 47 17.85 -12.15 0.97
C PHE A 47 16.71 -12.40 1.96
N LEU A 48 16.35 -13.67 2.17
CA LEU A 48 15.32 -14.05 3.14
C LEU A 48 15.70 -13.65 4.56
N GLY A 49 16.95 -13.86 4.96
CA GLY A 49 17.45 -13.43 6.27
C GLY A 49 17.27 -11.93 6.51
N LYS A 50 17.53 -11.09 5.50
CA LYS A 50 17.25 -9.65 5.55
C LYS A 50 15.76 -9.32 5.63
N MET A 51 14.93 -10.03 4.86
CA MET A 51 13.47 -9.78 4.85
C MET A 51 12.79 -10.24 6.13
N GLU A 52 13.19 -11.36 6.71
CA GLU A 52 12.65 -11.87 7.98
C GLU A 52 13.00 -10.98 9.18
N LYS A 53 14.12 -10.27 9.11
CA LYS A 53 14.51 -9.24 10.08
C LYS A 53 13.65 -7.98 9.99
N LYS A 54 12.91 -7.76 8.89
CA LYS A 54 11.98 -6.63 8.78
C LYS A 54 10.80 -6.82 9.71
N LYS A 55 10.32 -5.71 10.28
CA LYS A 55 9.19 -5.74 11.21
C LYS A 55 7.93 -6.34 10.58
N TYR A 56 7.70 -6.06 9.30
CA TYR A 56 6.62 -6.62 8.51
C TYR A 56 7.23 -7.29 7.28
N PHE A 57 7.09 -8.61 7.20
CA PHE A 57 7.55 -9.39 6.04
C PHE A 57 6.34 -10.00 5.33
N HIS A 58 6.43 -10.14 4.01
CA HIS A 58 5.37 -10.73 3.23
C HIS A 58 5.40 -12.25 3.34
N ARG A 59 4.34 -12.86 3.89
CA ARG A 59 4.29 -14.31 4.14
C ARG A 59 4.30 -15.15 2.87
N ALA A 60 3.93 -14.58 1.72
CA ALA A 60 4.08 -15.22 0.42
C ALA A 60 5.53 -15.59 0.10
N LEU A 61 6.54 -15.03 0.80
CA LEU A 61 7.93 -15.46 0.64
C LEU A 61 8.24 -16.80 1.32
N THR A 62 7.41 -17.23 2.27
CA THR A 62 7.64 -18.43 3.09
C THR A 62 6.56 -19.50 2.90
N GLU A 63 5.43 -19.16 2.30
CA GLU A 63 4.29 -20.06 2.08
C GLU A 63 4.21 -20.56 0.63
N ASN A 64 3.59 -21.71 0.41
CA ASN A 64 3.36 -22.31 -0.90
C ASN A 64 4.62 -22.36 -1.77
N HIS A 65 4.60 -21.71 -2.94
CA HIS A 65 5.70 -21.69 -3.91
C HIS A 65 6.74 -20.59 -3.64
N ARG A 66 6.66 -19.89 -2.49
CA ARG A 66 7.65 -18.92 -2.00
C ARG A 66 7.97 -17.83 -3.04
N CYS A 67 9.22 -17.69 -3.48
CA CYS A 67 9.62 -16.76 -4.54
C CYS A 67 8.81 -16.95 -5.83
N ALA A 68 8.49 -18.21 -6.15
CA ALA A 68 7.72 -18.57 -7.33
C ALA A 68 6.21 -18.30 -7.16
N ASN A 69 5.75 -17.80 -6.01
CA ASN A 69 4.39 -17.23 -5.94
C ASN A 69 4.28 -15.99 -6.84
N CYS A 70 5.37 -15.23 -6.99
CA CYS A 70 5.38 -13.98 -7.74
C CYS A 70 6.28 -14.02 -8.98
N HIS A 71 7.40 -14.75 -8.92
CA HIS A 71 8.43 -14.75 -9.96
C HIS A 71 8.43 -16.03 -10.79
N SER A 72 8.75 -15.90 -12.08
CA SER A 72 9.13 -17.00 -12.95
C SER A 72 10.64 -17.23 -12.83
N PRO A 73 11.11 -18.44 -12.47
CA PRO A 73 12.53 -18.70 -12.25
C PRO A 73 13.39 -18.65 -13.53
N HIS A 74 12.75 -18.72 -14.71
CA HIS A 74 13.47 -18.79 -15.98
C HIS A 74 13.39 -17.48 -16.77
N PHE A 75 12.19 -17.09 -17.18
CA PHE A 75 11.93 -15.91 -17.98
C PHE A 75 10.50 -15.43 -17.78
N SER A 76 10.25 -14.16 -18.08
CA SER A 76 8.92 -13.57 -18.08
C SER A 76 8.76 -12.54 -19.19
N ARG A 77 7.50 -12.30 -19.58
CA ARG A 77 7.08 -11.17 -20.40
C ARG A 77 6.99 -9.86 -19.61
N GLU A 78 7.25 -9.90 -18.30
CA GLU A 78 7.26 -8.75 -17.41
C GLU A 78 8.66 -8.53 -16.83
N HIS A 79 8.96 -7.28 -16.44
CA HIS A 79 10.22 -6.94 -15.77
C HIS A 79 10.38 -7.68 -14.43
N PHE A 80 11.63 -7.84 -13.98
CA PHE A 80 11.98 -8.50 -12.72
C PHE A 80 11.45 -9.93 -12.61
N LEU A 81 11.22 -10.60 -13.74
CA LEU A 81 10.70 -11.96 -13.80
C LEU A 81 9.32 -12.15 -13.17
N LEU A 82 8.51 -11.09 -13.02
CA LEU A 82 7.17 -11.24 -12.45
C LEU A 82 6.30 -12.13 -13.34
N LYS A 83 5.52 -13.05 -12.77
CA LYS A 83 4.66 -13.95 -13.56
C LYS A 83 3.58 -13.22 -14.34
N GLU A 84 3.16 -12.08 -13.82
CA GLU A 84 2.13 -11.23 -14.40
C GLU A 84 2.40 -9.76 -14.11
N LYS A 85 1.64 -8.89 -14.77
CA LYS A 85 1.65 -7.44 -14.49
C LYS A 85 1.45 -7.18 -12.98
N PRO A 86 2.18 -6.23 -12.37
CA PRO A 86 2.18 -6.05 -10.92
C PRO A 86 0.78 -5.96 -10.28
N SER A 87 -0.16 -5.25 -10.89
CA SER A 87 -1.53 -5.15 -10.37
C SER A 87 -2.26 -6.48 -10.35
N LEU A 88 -2.18 -7.25 -11.44
CA LEU A 88 -2.85 -8.55 -11.54
C LEU A 88 -2.24 -9.53 -10.55
N LEU A 89 -0.90 -9.59 -10.52
CA LEU A 89 -0.15 -10.46 -9.62
C LEU A 89 -0.48 -10.23 -8.14
N CYS A 90 -0.61 -8.96 -7.71
CA CYS A 90 -1.04 -8.67 -6.36
C CYS A 90 -2.49 -9.13 -6.11
N MET A 91 -3.37 -8.92 -7.09
CA MET A 91 -4.81 -9.20 -6.97
C MET A 91 -5.14 -10.69 -7.03
N ASP A 92 -4.24 -11.55 -7.51
CA ASP A 92 -4.40 -13.02 -7.45
C ASP A 92 -4.68 -13.51 -6.01
N CYS A 93 -4.10 -12.83 -5.02
CA CYS A 93 -4.38 -13.08 -3.61
C CYS A 93 -5.19 -11.95 -2.95
N HIS A 94 -4.86 -10.68 -3.23
CA HIS A 94 -5.43 -9.53 -2.52
C HIS A 94 -6.81 -9.08 -3.04
N SER A 95 -7.40 -9.78 -4.01
CA SER A 95 -8.79 -9.57 -4.44
C SER A 95 -9.83 -10.02 -3.41
N LYS A 96 -9.42 -10.79 -2.41
CA LYS A 96 -10.28 -11.30 -1.34
C LYS A 96 -9.65 -11.11 0.03
N GLU A 97 -10.46 -11.32 1.06
CA GLU A 97 -9.97 -11.34 2.44
C GLU A 97 -8.96 -12.48 2.63
N ILE A 98 -7.84 -12.18 3.31
CA ILE A 98 -6.80 -13.15 3.63
C ILE A 98 -6.69 -13.26 5.15
N SER A 99 -6.99 -14.45 5.68
CA SER A 99 -6.74 -14.78 7.08
C SER A 99 -5.26 -15.10 7.27
N VAL A 100 -4.61 -14.41 8.20
CA VAL A 100 -3.21 -14.65 8.53
C VAL A 100 -3.12 -15.17 9.96
N PRO A 101 -2.70 -16.44 10.14
CA PRO A 101 -2.56 -17.03 11.46
C PRO A 101 -1.53 -16.28 12.31
N PRO A 102 -1.64 -16.41 13.64
CA PRO A 102 -0.73 -15.75 14.55
C PRO A 102 0.72 -16.22 14.40
N LYS A 103 1.66 -15.30 14.67
CA LYS A 103 3.08 -15.65 14.79
C LYS A 103 3.36 -16.10 16.24
N GLY A 104 3.64 -17.39 16.44
CA GLY A 104 3.97 -17.97 17.75
C GLY A 104 2.76 -18.28 18.64
N LYS A 105 3.02 -18.92 19.80
CA LYS A 105 1.99 -19.31 20.77
C LYS A 105 1.37 -18.06 21.42
N GLY A 106 0.04 -17.94 21.36
CA GLY A 106 -0.72 -16.85 22.00
C GLY A 106 -0.98 -15.60 21.15
N GLY A 107 -0.53 -15.56 19.89
CA GLY A 107 -0.90 -14.48 18.97
C GLY A 107 -2.36 -14.56 18.52
N LYS A 108 -2.90 -13.46 17.99
CA LYS A 108 -4.23 -13.44 17.35
C LYS A 108 -4.10 -13.55 15.83
N THR A 109 -5.00 -14.30 15.21
CA THR A 109 -5.21 -14.27 13.76
C THR A 109 -5.53 -12.83 13.34
N ARG A 110 -4.87 -12.37 12.29
CA ARG A 110 -5.13 -11.05 11.70
C ARG A 110 -5.76 -11.24 10.32
N THR A 111 -6.66 -10.34 9.97
CA THR A 111 -7.32 -10.33 8.67
C THR A 111 -6.74 -9.22 7.80
N ILE A 112 -6.33 -9.57 6.58
CA ILE A 112 -6.04 -8.59 5.54
C ILE A 112 -7.33 -8.40 4.73
N PRO A 113 -7.90 -7.19 4.66
CA PRO A 113 -9.13 -6.96 3.91
C PRO A 113 -8.89 -7.13 2.41
N SER A 114 -9.96 -7.42 1.67
CA SER A 114 -9.93 -7.36 0.21
C SER A 114 -9.54 -5.96 -0.25
N ILE A 115 -8.57 -5.88 -1.17
CA ILE A 115 -8.25 -4.64 -1.87
C ILE A 115 -9.28 -4.39 -2.98
N LEU A 116 -9.86 -5.44 -3.56
CA LEU A 116 -10.89 -5.31 -4.59
C LEU A 116 -12.09 -4.53 -4.05
N GLU A 117 -12.57 -4.87 -2.85
CA GLU A 117 -13.67 -4.15 -2.19
C GLU A 117 -13.38 -2.67 -1.93
N GLN A 118 -12.11 -2.29 -1.86
CA GLN A 118 -11.70 -0.89 -1.64
C GLN A 118 -11.61 -0.09 -2.93
N ILE A 119 -11.52 -0.74 -4.09
CA ILE A 119 -11.30 -0.09 -5.40
C ILE A 119 -12.47 -0.27 -6.35
N GLU A 120 -13.14 -1.41 -6.31
CA GLU A 120 -14.19 -1.80 -7.25
C GLU A 120 -15.41 -0.89 -7.08
N GLY A 121 -15.95 -0.44 -8.22
CA GLY A 121 -17.09 0.49 -8.26
C GLY A 121 -16.81 1.89 -7.69
N LYS A 122 -15.60 2.18 -7.19
CA LYS A 122 -15.27 3.50 -6.65
C LYS A 122 -15.01 4.51 -7.77
N LYS A 123 -15.58 5.69 -7.63
CA LYS A 123 -15.52 6.76 -8.65
C LYS A 123 -14.15 7.43 -8.76
N TYR A 124 -13.43 7.56 -7.65
CA TYR A 124 -12.14 8.24 -7.60
C TYR A 124 -11.07 7.27 -7.11
N LEU A 125 -10.20 6.83 -8.01
CA LEU A 125 -9.02 6.02 -7.67
C LEU A 125 -7.82 6.93 -7.43
N HIS A 126 -6.98 6.56 -6.48
CA HIS A 126 -5.71 7.25 -6.26
C HIS A 126 -4.74 6.99 -7.41
N GLY A 127 -3.94 7.98 -7.81
CA GLY A 127 -3.10 7.93 -9.02
C GLY A 127 -2.32 6.62 -9.21
N PRO A 128 -1.49 6.20 -8.24
CA PRO A 128 -0.75 4.94 -8.34
C PRO A 128 -1.64 3.70 -8.47
N VAL A 129 -2.78 3.67 -7.77
CA VAL A 129 -3.76 2.56 -7.85
C VAL A 129 -4.45 2.54 -9.20
N LYS A 130 -4.81 3.71 -9.75
CA LYS A 130 -5.46 3.85 -11.06
C LYS A 130 -4.61 3.27 -12.19
N VAL A 131 -3.29 3.35 -12.08
CA VAL A 131 -2.33 2.81 -13.07
C VAL A 131 -1.79 1.43 -12.69
N GLY A 132 -2.34 0.79 -11.65
CA GLY A 132 -1.93 -0.55 -11.22
C GLY A 132 -0.56 -0.64 -10.56
N ASN A 133 0.02 0.48 -10.11
CA ASN A 133 1.34 0.51 -9.48
C ASN A 133 1.25 0.42 -7.96
N CYS A 134 0.92 -0.76 -7.44
CA CYS A 134 0.89 -1.06 -6.00
C CYS A 134 2.25 -0.81 -5.33
N ALA A 135 3.34 -1.08 -6.07
CA ALA A 135 4.71 -0.96 -5.60
C ALA A 135 5.18 0.50 -5.41
N ALA A 136 4.39 1.49 -5.82
CA ALA A 136 4.66 2.89 -5.52
C ALA A 136 4.66 3.15 -4.00
N CYS A 137 3.75 2.48 -3.28
CA CYS A 137 3.61 2.64 -1.83
C CYS A 137 4.00 1.38 -1.05
N HIS A 138 3.83 0.18 -1.63
CA HIS A 138 4.11 -1.09 -0.94
C HIS A 138 5.43 -1.71 -1.38
N ASN A 139 6.06 -2.46 -0.46
CA ASN A 139 7.18 -3.33 -0.74
C ASN A 139 6.69 -4.79 -0.69
N GLY A 140 6.60 -5.45 -1.85
CA GLY A 140 6.08 -6.81 -1.96
C GLY A 140 6.88 -7.89 -1.22
N HIS A 141 8.08 -7.57 -0.73
CA HIS A 141 8.91 -8.49 0.04
C HIS A 141 8.81 -8.26 1.55
N GLY A 142 8.99 -7.01 1.98
CA GLY A 142 9.10 -6.68 3.40
C GLY A 142 9.45 -5.22 3.65
N SER A 143 9.04 -4.69 4.81
CA SER A 143 9.41 -3.34 5.25
C SER A 143 9.34 -3.22 6.77
N ASP A 144 9.94 -2.15 7.31
CA ASP A 144 9.82 -1.82 8.73
C ASP A 144 8.51 -1.09 9.06
N TYR A 145 7.67 -0.82 8.06
CA TYR A 145 6.46 -0.03 8.18
C TYR A 145 5.19 -0.88 8.01
N VAL A 146 4.12 -0.44 8.68
CA VAL A 146 2.85 -1.17 8.71
C VAL A 146 2.34 -1.44 7.29
N ASN A 147 1.66 -2.56 7.07
CA ASN A 147 1.10 -2.93 5.76
C ASN A 147 2.13 -2.96 4.62
N LEU A 148 3.39 -3.26 4.94
CA LEU A 148 4.49 -3.33 3.97
C LEU A 148 4.72 -2.01 3.23
N LEU A 149 4.43 -0.85 3.85
CA LEU A 149 4.68 0.44 3.21
C LEU A 149 6.18 0.66 2.97
N ARG A 150 6.55 1.32 1.87
CA ARG A 150 7.94 1.71 1.55
C ARG A 150 8.46 2.83 2.43
N PHE A 151 7.53 3.66 2.91
CA PHE A 151 7.82 4.86 3.67
C PHE A 151 7.00 4.85 4.97
N PRO A 152 7.48 5.54 6.03
CA PRO A 152 6.77 5.62 7.29
C PRO A 152 5.41 6.31 7.15
N PHE A 153 4.41 5.73 7.82
CA PHE A 153 3.10 6.30 8.05
C PHE A 153 2.56 5.84 9.42
N PRO A 154 1.88 6.69 10.20
CA PRO A 154 1.35 6.26 11.50
C PRO A 154 0.14 5.32 11.30
N GLY A 155 0.20 4.11 11.87
CA GLY A 155 -0.90 3.15 11.80
C GLY A 155 -2.13 3.47 12.66
N THR A 156 -2.13 4.62 13.34
CA THR A 156 -3.17 5.03 14.30
C THR A 156 -4.09 6.12 13.75
N PHE A 157 -5.24 6.31 14.39
CA PHE A 157 -6.17 7.38 14.04
C PHE A 157 -5.62 8.78 14.36
N TYR A 158 -5.04 8.91 15.55
CA TYR A 158 -4.34 10.12 15.99
C TYR A 158 -2.83 9.89 16.00
N ALA A 159 -2.07 10.88 15.55
CA ALA A 159 -0.63 10.94 15.72
C ALA A 159 -0.17 12.40 15.74
N LYS A 160 0.87 12.69 16.54
CA LYS A 160 1.52 13.99 16.50
C LYS A 160 2.08 14.21 15.10
N TRP A 161 1.87 15.41 14.55
CA TRP A 161 2.42 15.75 13.25
C TRP A 161 3.96 15.71 13.28
N ASN A 162 4.54 15.09 12.25
CA ASN A 162 5.97 15.02 12.00
C ASN A 162 6.17 14.69 10.52
N LYS A 163 6.82 15.55 9.73
CA LYS A 163 7.05 15.31 8.30
C LYS A 163 7.66 13.93 8.02
N LYS A 164 8.66 13.51 8.82
CA LYS A 164 9.34 12.22 8.66
C LYS A 164 8.43 11.02 8.94
N ALA A 165 7.40 11.17 9.77
CA ALA A 165 6.48 10.07 10.09
C ALA A 165 5.41 9.84 9.02
N TYR A 166 5.28 10.75 8.05
CA TYR A 166 4.23 10.75 7.01
C TYR A 166 4.81 10.74 5.59
N LEU A 167 6.07 10.29 5.43
CA LEU A 167 6.74 10.29 4.12
C LEU A 167 5.93 9.49 3.09
N ALA A 168 5.20 8.44 3.49
CA ALA A 168 4.32 7.71 2.57
C ALA A 168 3.33 8.58 1.78
N CYS A 169 2.96 9.74 2.30
CA CYS A 169 2.16 10.73 1.58
C CYS A 169 3.05 11.81 0.95
N PHE A 170 4.06 12.29 1.68
CA PHE A 170 4.81 13.49 1.30
C PHE A 170 5.98 13.26 0.32
N GLU A 171 6.24 12.01 -0.08
CA GLU A 171 7.09 11.74 -1.26
C GLU A 171 6.45 12.24 -2.56
N CYS A 172 5.12 12.40 -2.61
CA CYS A 172 4.40 12.88 -3.78
C CYS A 172 3.54 14.12 -3.50
N HIS A 173 3.07 14.29 -2.26
CA HIS A 173 2.29 15.45 -1.85
C HIS A 173 3.15 16.48 -1.13
N GLU A 174 2.91 17.76 -1.34
CA GLU A 174 3.70 18.80 -0.69
C GLU A 174 3.28 19.00 0.78
N SER A 175 4.23 18.94 1.72
CA SER A 175 3.92 19.06 3.16
C SER A 175 3.26 20.39 3.56
N ARG A 176 3.42 21.45 2.75
CA ARG A 176 2.77 22.74 2.98
C ARG A 176 1.25 22.66 3.01
N LEU A 177 0.66 21.61 2.41
CA LEU A 177 -0.78 21.35 2.46
C LEU A 177 -1.32 21.25 3.90
N VAL A 178 -0.50 20.79 4.86
CA VAL A 178 -0.88 20.67 6.28
C VAL A 178 -0.11 21.61 7.20
N SER A 179 1.11 22.02 6.85
CA SER A 179 1.99 22.74 7.78
C SER A 179 1.74 24.25 7.82
N GLU A 180 1.14 24.83 6.77
CA GLU A 180 0.79 26.25 6.74
C GLU A 180 -0.53 26.49 7.49
N LYS A 181 -0.51 27.33 8.52
CA LYS A 181 -1.73 27.71 9.27
C LYS A 181 -2.70 28.52 8.43
N ARG A 182 -2.17 29.41 7.58
CA ARG A 182 -2.91 30.26 6.65
C ARG A 182 -2.28 30.14 5.26
N THR A 183 -3.10 30.02 4.23
CA THR A 183 -2.65 29.86 2.84
C THR A 183 -3.76 30.19 1.86
N THR A 184 -3.40 30.70 0.68
CA THR A 184 -4.35 30.89 -0.44
C THR A 184 -4.10 29.90 -1.59
N SER A 185 -2.94 29.26 -1.63
CA SER A 185 -2.45 28.45 -2.76
C SER A 185 -2.22 26.97 -2.39
N SER A 186 -1.76 26.68 -1.18
CA SER A 186 -1.29 25.33 -0.80
C SER A 186 -2.40 24.28 -0.70
N THR A 187 -3.65 24.71 -0.49
CA THR A 187 -4.78 23.79 -0.46
C THR A 187 -6.12 24.45 -0.81
N GLY A 188 -7.02 23.65 -1.36
CA GLY A 188 -8.42 24.02 -1.53
C GLY A 188 -9.28 23.78 -0.28
N PHE A 189 -8.81 23.00 0.70
CA PHE A 189 -9.55 22.73 1.94
C PHE A 189 -9.22 23.82 2.98
N ARG A 190 -9.77 25.01 2.75
CA ARG A 190 -9.54 26.21 3.56
C ARG A 190 -10.78 27.09 3.62
N ASN A 191 -11.04 27.73 4.76
CA ASN A 191 -12.13 28.70 4.93
C ASN A 191 -11.55 30.11 4.92
N GLY A 192 -11.78 30.89 3.85
CA GLY A 192 -10.90 32.01 3.52
C GLY A 192 -9.47 31.51 3.35
N ASP A 193 -8.51 32.17 3.99
CA ASP A 193 -7.11 31.75 4.03
C ASP A 193 -6.82 30.72 5.15
N LEU A 194 -7.76 30.42 6.05
CA LEU A 194 -7.53 29.48 7.14
C LEU A 194 -7.45 28.03 6.63
N ASN A 195 -6.28 27.41 6.74
CA ASN A 195 -6.05 26.04 6.30
C ASN A 195 -6.76 25.04 7.22
N LEU A 196 -7.76 24.34 6.70
CA LEU A 196 -8.51 23.37 7.50
C LEU A 196 -7.74 22.06 7.69
N HIS A 197 -6.79 21.70 6.81
CA HIS A 197 -5.90 20.56 7.10
C HIS A 197 -5.09 20.85 8.37
N TYR A 198 -4.47 22.03 8.46
CA TYR A 198 -3.70 22.45 9.64
C TYR A 198 -4.52 22.29 10.92
N LEU A 199 -5.79 22.75 10.92
CA LEU A 199 -6.67 22.62 12.08
C LEU A 199 -6.93 21.16 12.51
N HIS A 200 -6.91 20.20 11.60
CA HIS A 200 -7.20 18.80 11.91
C HIS A 200 -5.94 17.99 12.24
N THR A 201 -4.80 18.33 11.64
CA THR A 201 -3.56 17.56 11.74
C THR A 201 -2.55 18.17 12.72
N MET A 202 -2.48 19.49 12.85
CA MET A 202 -1.48 20.21 13.65
C MET A 202 -1.95 20.44 15.10
N ARG A 203 -2.41 19.37 15.77
CA ARG A 203 -2.86 19.40 17.17
C ARG A 203 -2.08 18.39 18.01
N LYS A 204 -2.16 18.51 19.36
CA LYS A 204 -1.64 17.49 20.28
C LYS A 204 -2.20 16.09 19.97
N LYS A 205 -3.50 16.02 19.63
CA LYS A 205 -4.18 14.85 19.04
C LYS A 205 -4.51 15.12 17.57
N GLY A 206 -3.48 15.29 16.75
CA GLY A 206 -3.63 15.47 15.31
C GLY A 206 -4.21 14.23 14.64
N ARG A 207 -5.19 14.41 13.76
CA ARG A 207 -5.74 13.33 12.93
C ARG A 207 -4.74 12.95 11.84
N THR A 208 -4.55 11.66 11.58
CA THR A 208 -3.75 11.21 10.45
C THR A 208 -4.48 11.44 9.13
N CYS A 209 -3.79 11.37 8.00
CA CYS A 209 -4.41 11.48 6.66
C CYS A 209 -5.52 10.43 6.47
N ARG A 210 -5.31 9.23 7.00
CA ARG A 210 -6.27 8.12 7.02
C ARG A 210 -7.45 8.35 7.97
N ALA A 211 -7.53 9.45 8.71
CA ALA A 211 -8.77 9.79 9.39
C ALA A 211 -9.85 10.24 8.39
N CYS A 212 -9.45 10.86 7.27
CA CYS A 212 -10.39 11.47 6.32
C CYS A 212 -10.25 10.95 4.89
N HIS A 213 -9.08 10.46 4.48
CA HIS A 213 -8.84 9.98 3.11
C HIS A 213 -8.84 8.45 3.06
N ALA A 214 -9.46 7.86 2.05
CA ALA A 214 -9.29 6.46 1.66
C ALA A 214 -8.17 6.40 0.60
N GLU A 215 -7.01 5.92 1.02
CA GLU A 215 -5.74 5.96 0.30
C GLU A 215 -5.73 5.18 -1.03
N HIS A 216 -6.64 4.22 -1.23
CA HIS A 216 -6.75 3.45 -2.47
C HIS A 216 -7.77 4.07 -3.43
N ALA A 217 -9.02 4.18 -2.99
CA ALA A 217 -10.09 4.80 -3.76
C ALA A 217 -11.24 5.25 -2.86
N SER A 218 -12.11 6.11 -3.40
CA SER A 218 -13.37 6.49 -2.76
C SER A 218 -14.44 6.82 -3.79
N SER A 219 -15.70 6.66 -3.40
CA SER A 219 -16.85 7.18 -4.14
C SER A 219 -16.94 8.71 -4.07
N GLN A 220 -16.33 9.34 -3.05
CA GLN A 220 -16.39 10.78 -2.84
C GLN A 220 -15.15 11.50 -3.41
N PRO A 221 -15.31 12.76 -3.85
CA PRO A 221 -14.21 13.53 -4.42
C PRO A 221 -13.01 13.64 -3.47
N LYS A 222 -11.81 13.83 -4.04
CA LYS A 222 -10.55 14.01 -3.28
C LYS A 222 -10.21 12.83 -2.36
N LEU A 223 -10.67 11.63 -2.73
CA LEU A 223 -10.43 10.40 -1.98
C LEU A 223 -10.94 10.47 -0.54
N ILE A 224 -11.97 11.27 -0.25
CA ILE A 224 -12.52 11.36 1.10
C ILE A 224 -13.28 10.08 1.42
N ARG A 225 -12.94 9.37 2.49
CA ARG A 225 -13.57 8.09 2.84
C ARG A 225 -15.04 8.26 3.22
N GLU A 226 -15.88 7.31 2.81
CA GLU A 226 -17.31 7.28 3.14
C GLU A 226 -17.55 6.99 4.62
N LYS A 227 -16.69 6.17 5.23
CA LYS A 227 -16.76 5.81 6.65
C LYS A 227 -15.42 5.98 7.34
N VAL A 228 -15.45 6.65 8.49
CA VAL A 228 -14.28 6.93 9.33
C VAL A 228 -14.18 5.88 10.43
N PRO A 229 -13.14 5.03 10.45
CA PRO A 229 -12.95 4.04 11.49
C PRO A 229 -12.45 4.69 12.78
N PHE A 230 -13.08 4.37 13.90
CA PHE A 230 -12.68 4.85 15.22
C PHE A 230 -12.95 3.79 16.28
N GLY A 231 -11.90 3.06 16.68
CA GLY A 231 -12.07 1.86 17.51
C GLY A 231 -12.88 0.81 16.76
N SER A 232 -13.91 0.27 17.40
CA SER A 232 -14.88 -0.66 16.79
C SER A 232 -15.94 0.04 15.93
N TRP A 233 -16.05 1.36 16.01
CA TRP A 233 -17.10 2.12 15.35
C TRP A 233 -16.67 2.63 13.98
N LYS A 234 -17.65 2.81 13.08
CA LYS A 234 -17.47 3.43 11.77
C LYS A 234 -18.51 4.54 11.62
N PHE A 235 -18.05 5.78 11.57
CA PHE A 235 -18.93 6.94 11.40
C PHE A 235 -19.05 7.32 9.94
N ASP A 236 -20.24 7.69 9.50
CA ASP A 236 -20.41 8.27 8.17
C ASP A 236 -19.64 9.58 8.06
N ASN A 237 -19.07 9.80 6.88
CA ASN A 237 -18.35 11.00 6.52
C ASN A 237 -18.79 11.43 5.13
N ILE A 238 -19.65 12.44 5.10
CA ILE A 238 -20.28 12.95 3.89
C ILE A 238 -19.62 14.26 3.53
N PHE A 239 -18.89 14.25 2.42
CA PHE A 239 -18.24 15.41 1.85
C PHE A 239 -19.02 15.91 0.63
N LYS A 240 -19.54 17.14 0.72
CA LYS A 240 -20.19 17.84 -0.40
C LYS A 240 -19.26 18.94 -0.88
N LYS A 241 -18.79 18.84 -2.13
CA LYS A 241 -17.92 19.83 -2.74
C LYS A 241 -18.75 20.94 -3.39
N THR A 242 -18.33 22.20 -3.23
CA THR A 242 -18.84 23.34 -4.00
C THR A 242 -17.72 23.91 -4.90
N PRO A 243 -18.00 24.84 -5.83
CA PRO A 243 -16.95 25.45 -6.65
C PRO A 243 -15.88 26.16 -5.81
N THR A 244 -16.29 26.82 -4.73
CA THR A 244 -15.44 27.67 -3.88
C THR A 244 -15.08 27.04 -2.55
N GLY A 245 -15.67 25.90 -2.17
CA GLY A 245 -15.36 25.21 -0.93
C GLY A 245 -16.08 23.87 -0.80
N GLY A 246 -16.82 23.68 0.29
CA GLY A 246 -17.59 22.46 0.53
C GLY A 246 -18.13 22.36 1.94
N SER A 247 -18.65 21.19 2.30
CA SER A 247 -19.04 20.87 3.65
C SER A 247 -18.71 19.43 4.00
N CYS A 248 -18.45 19.20 5.28
CA CYS A 248 -18.22 17.87 5.84
C CYS A 248 -19.24 17.63 6.96
N ALA A 249 -20.04 16.59 6.81
CA ALA A 249 -20.83 16.02 7.88
C ALA A 249 -20.14 14.75 8.38
N THR A 250 -19.73 14.74 9.65
CA THR A 250 -19.04 13.60 10.26
C THR A 250 -19.72 13.24 11.57
N GLY A 251 -19.50 12.02 12.07
CA GLY A 251 -19.91 11.65 13.43
C GLY A 251 -19.14 12.40 14.55
N CYS A 252 -18.09 13.16 14.23
CA CYS A 252 -17.25 13.81 15.24
C CYS A 252 -17.66 15.24 15.59
N HIS A 253 -18.35 15.96 14.70
CA HIS A 253 -18.83 17.32 14.93
C HIS A 253 -20.06 17.59 14.05
N ARG A 254 -20.90 18.55 14.45
CA ARG A 254 -22.01 19.03 13.60
C ARG A 254 -21.49 19.39 12.20
N PRO A 255 -22.29 19.17 11.13
CA PRO A 255 -21.88 19.50 9.78
C PRO A 255 -21.32 20.92 9.68
N LYS A 256 -20.13 21.07 9.10
CA LYS A 256 -19.49 22.38 8.89
C LYS A 256 -19.26 22.62 7.41
N ALA A 257 -19.71 23.77 6.92
CA ALA A 257 -19.39 24.28 5.60
C ALA A 257 -18.14 25.16 5.66
N TYR A 258 -17.44 25.31 4.54
CA TYR A 258 -16.33 26.23 4.38
C TYR A 258 -16.35 26.82 2.97
N ASP A 259 -15.82 28.03 2.82
CA ASP A 259 -15.73 28.68 1.52
C ASP A 259 -14.47 29.54 1.42
N ARG A 260 -13.81 29.52 0.27
CA ARG A 260 -12.55 30.23 0.02
C ARG A 260 -12.72 31.70 -0.34
N LYS A 261 -13.88 32.09 -0.86
CA LYS A 261 -14.21 33.46 -1.29
C LYS A 261 -15.07 34.18 -0.25
N ASN A 262 -16.05 33.50 0.32
CA ASN A 262 -16.99 34.05 1.31
C ASN A 262 -16.91 33.25 2.63
N PRO A 263 -15.88 33.47 3.47
CA PRO A 263 -15.57 32.59 4.59
C PRO A 263 -16.72 32.46 5.59
N VAL A 264 -17.01 31.23 6.00
CA VAL A 264 -18.07 30.93 6.97
C VAL A 264 -17.63 31.37 8.37
N LYS A 265 -18.51 32.07 9.09
CA LYS A 265 -18.33 32.38 10.52
C LYS A 265 -18.93 31.22 11.35
N TYR A 266 -18.19 30.73 12.33
CA TYR A 266 -18.57 29.58 13.16
C TYR A 266 -18.81 29.99 14.61
#